data_AF-A0A3M1FN96-F1
#
_entry.id   AF-A0A3M1FN96-F1
#
_cell.length_a   1.000
_cell.length_b   1.000
_cell.length_c   1.000
_cell.angle_alpha   90.00
_cell.angle_beta   90.00
_cell.angle_gamma   90.00
#
_symmetry.space_group_name_H-M   'P 1'
#
loop_
_entity.id
_entity.type
_entity.pdbx_description
1 polymer ?
#
loop_
_entity_poly.entity_id
_entity_poly.type
_entity_poly.pdbx_seq_one_letter_code
_entity_poly.pdbx_strand_id
1 'polypeptide(L)' 'MTQQTTTSSAYITIPEAADLLRVSQRTVYRWIKEGKLPCFHIGNVTRIAQQDLFAFIQKHSNTGDNKHGPAGS' A
#
# COMPACT_ATOMS: atom_id res chain seq x y z
N MET A 1 16.00 4.97 28.70
CA MET A 1 15.58 6.21 27.99
C MET A 1 15.69 5.97 26.50
N THR A 2 14.65 5.44 25.85
CA THR A 2 14.36 5.65 24.43
C THR A 2 12.87 5.44 24.25
N GLN A 3 12.18 6.53 23.96
CA GLN A 3 10.73 6.58 23.77
C GLN A 3 10.42 5.91 22.43
N GLN A 4 9.73 4.78 22.46
CA GLN A 4 9.12 4.24 21.25
C GLN A 4 7.88 5.10 20.97
N THR A 5 8.04 6.02 20.03
CA THR A 5 6.98 6.90 19.55
C THR A 5 5.81 6.04 19.08
N THR A 6 4.69 6.17 19.77
CA THR A 6 3.36 5.68 19.38
C THR A 6 2.92 6.39 18.10
N THR A 7 3.53 6.01 16.98
CA THR A 7 3.07 6.46 15.66
C THR A 7 1.85 5.61 15.35
N SER A 8 0.67 6.20 15.58
CA SER A 8 -0.65 5.67 15.28
C SER A 8 -0.64 4.91 13.96
N SER A 9 -0.45 3.59 14.03
CA SER A 9 -0.36 2.72 12.86
C SER A 9 -1.78 2.43 12.41
N ALA A 10 -2.37 3.39 11.70
CA ALA A 10 -3.61 3.16 10.98
C ALA A 10 -3.35 2.04 9.95
N TYR A 11 -3.93 0.87 10.20
CA TYR A 11 -3.88 -0.25 9.28
C TYR A 11 -5.05 -0.15 8.32
N ILE A 12 -4.72 -0.13 7.04
CA ILE A 12 -5.69 -0.01 5.94
C ILE A 12 -5.75 -1.33 5.17
N THR A 13 -6.85 -1.57 4.50
CA THR A 13 -7.03 -2.70 3.60
C THR A 13 -6.48 -2.39 2.20
N ILE A 14 -6.40 -3.42 1.35
CA ILE A 14 -6.06 -3.28 -0.07
C ILE A 14 -6.96 -2.26 -0.80
N PRO A 15 -8.31 -2.29 -0.69
CA PRO A 15 -9.17 -1.29 -1.33
C PRO A 15 -8.95 0.13 -0.79
N GLU A 16 -8.73 0.30 0.51
CA GLU A 16 -8.42 1.63 1.08
C GLU A 16 -7.08 2.15 0.58
N ALA A 17 -6.05 1.30 0.51
CA ALA A 17 -4.75 1.66 -0.07
C ALA A 17 -4.87 2.04 -1.56
N ALA A 18 -5.72 1.34 -2.31
CA ALA A 18 -5.98 1.63 -3.71
C ALA A 18 -6.65 3.00 -3.89
N ASP A 19 -7.66 3.30 -3.06
CA ASP A 19 -8.39 4.57 -3.07
C ASP A 19 -7.49 5.76 -2.69
N LEU A 20 -6.71 5.62 -1.61
CA LEU A 20 -5.79 6.64 -1.13
C LEU A 20 -4.78 7.08 -2.20
N LEU A 21 -4.33 6.14 -3.04
CA LEU A 21 -3.33 6.40 -4.07
C LEU A 21 -3.92 6.59 -5.46
N ARG A 22 -5.24 6.43 -5.59
CA ARG A 22 -5.95 6.40 -6.87
C ARG A 22 -5.35 5.40 -7.86
N VAL A 23 -4.95 4.24 -7.36
CA VAL A 23 -4.49 3.10 -8.18
C VAL A 23 -5.53 1.98 -8.15
N SER A 24 -5.42 1.01 -9.05
CA SER A 24 -6.29 -0.16 -8.98
C SER A 24 -5.85 -1.12 -7.86
N GLN A 25 -6.81 -1.84 -7.27
CA GLN A 25 -6.53 -2.88 -6.27
C GLN A 25 -5.56 -3.94 -6.80
N ARG A 26 -5.61 -4.24 -8.11
CA ARG A 26 -4.69 -5.15 -8.79
C ARG A 26 -3.24 -4.68 -8.71
N THR A 27 -3.01 -3.37 -8.80
CA THR A 27 -1.68 -2.77 -8.65
C THR A 27 -1.18 -2.93 -7.22
N VAL A 28 -2.02 -2.66 -6.22
CA VAL A 28 -1.68 -2.90 -4.80
C VAL A 28 -1.37 -4.37 -4.54
N TYR A 29 -2.20 -5.28 -5.05
CA TYR A 29 -1.98 -6.72 -4.94
C TYR A 29 -0.66 -7.14 -5.62
N ARG A 30 -0.31 -6.53 -6.76
CA ARG A 30 0.97 -6.77 -7.42
C ARG A 30 2.13 -6.37 -6.53
N TRP A 31 2.10 -5.19 -5.91
CA TRP A 31 3.18 -4.75 -5.01
C TRP A 31 3.35 -5.67 -3.81
N ILE A 32 2.25 -6.16 -3.25
CA ILE A 32 2.27 -7.16 -2.16
C ILE A 32 2.90 -8.47 -2.65
N LYS A 33 2.44 -8.98 -3.80
CA LYS A 33 2.95 -10.23 -4.39
C LYS A 33 4.43 -10.14 -4.78
N GLU A 34 4.89 -8.97 -5.21
CA GLU A 34 6.29 -8.69 -5.51
C GLU A 34 7.14 -8.47 -4.24
N GLY A 35 6.54 -8.47 -3.05
CA GLY A 35 7.23 -8.22 -1.78
C GLY A 35 7.70 -6.77 -1.59
N LYS A 36 7.18 -5.86 -2.41
CA LYS A 36 7.53 -4.43 -2.41
C LYS A 36 6.79 -3.64 -1.34
N LEU A 37 5.54 -4.02 -1.08
CA LEU A 37 4.68 -3.41 -0.08
C LEU A 37 4.49 -4.39 1.08
N PRO A 38 5.00 -4.10 2.29
CA PRO A 38 4.79 -4.96 3.44
C PRO A 38 3.31 -4.95 3.84
N CYS A 39 2.79 -6.14 4.12
CA CYS A 39 1.41 -6.33 4.58
C CYS A 39 1.34 -7.46 5.60
N PHE A 40 0.29 -7.41 6.42
CA PHE A 40 -0.03 -8.37 7.46
C PHE A 40 -1.31 -9.11 7.08
N HIS A 41 -1.27 -10.43 7.18
CA HIS A 41 -2.42 -11.28 6.96
C HIS A 41 -3.06 -11.56 8.32
N ILE A 42 -4.27 -11.06 8.53
CA ILE A 42 -5.04 -11.25 9.76
C ILE A 42 -6.31 -12.01 9.37
N GLY A 43 -6.26 -13.33 9.54
CA GLY A 43 -7.32 -14.23 9.06
C GLY A 43 -7.49 -14.10 7.55
N ASN A 44 -8.71 -13.72 7.12
CA ASN A 44 -9.06 -13.52 5.71
C ASN A 44 -8.83 -12.09 5.20
N VAL A 45 -8.27 -11.20 6.02
CA VAL A 45 -8.11 -9.78 5.68
C VAL A 45 -6.63 -9.41 5.66
N THR A 46 -6.21 -8.77 4.58
CA THR A 46 -4.87 -8.18 4.46
C THR A 46 -4.89 -6.75 4.97
N ARG A 47 -3.96 -6.43 5.86
CA ARG A 47 -3.75 -5.11 6.45
C ARG A 47 -2.38 -4.57 6.04
N ILE A 48 -2.36 -3.32 5.64
CA ILE A 48 -1.16 -2.60 5.22
C ILE A 48 -1.01 -1.45 6.21
N ALA A 49 0.18 -1.24 6.76
CA ALA A 49 0.39 -0.05 7.58
C ALA A 49 0.42 1.17 6.66
N GLN A 50 -0.38 2.18 6.97
CA GLN A 50 -0.46 3.40 6.15
C GLN A 50 0.93 4.05 5.95
N GLN A 51 1.77 4.05 6.99
CA GLN A 51 3.14 4.56 6.93
C GLN A 51 4.01 3.85 5.88
N ASP A 52 3.90 2.52 5.77
CA ASP A 52 4.69 1.73 4.84
C ASP A 52 4.25 1.98 3.39
N LEU A 53 2.93 2.18 3.18
CA LEU A 53 2.39 2.55 1.88
C LEU A 53 2.97 3.88 1.40
N PHE A 54 2.97 4.91 2.25
CA PHE A 54 3.54 6.20 1.90
C PHE A 54 5.06 6.12 1.68
N ALA A 55 5.79 5.40 2.53
CA ALA A 55 7.24 5.20 2.39
C ALA A 55 7.59 4.46 1.08
N PHE A 56 6.79 3.47 0.68
CA PHE A 56 6.95 2.75 -0.56
C PHE A 56 6.83 3.67 -1.79
N ILE A 57 5.83 4.54 -1.82
CA ILE A 57 5.58 5.44 -2.96
C ILE A 57 6.64 6.52 -3.05
N GLN A 58 7.08 7.08 -1.92
CA GLN A 58 8.16 8.06 -1.92
C GLN A 58 9.43 7.49 -2.56
N LYS A 59 9.70 6.18 -2.38
CA LYS A 59 10.82 5.49 -3.05
C LYS A 59 10.58 5.26 -4.56
N HIS A 60 9.31 5.12 -4.98
CA HIS A 60 8.94 4.78 -6.36
C HIS A 60 8.51 5.97 -7.25
N SER A 61 8.45 7.19 -6.72
CA SER A 61 8.00 8.38 -7.45
C SER A 61 8.90 8.84 -8.62
N ASN A 62 9.99 8.12 -8.93
CA ASN A 62 10.90 8.46 -10.03
C ASN A 62 10.68 7.62 -11.31
N THR A 63 9.68 6.75 -11.35
CA THR A 63 9.40 5.92 -12.53
C THR A 63 7.98 6.16 -13.01
N GLY A 64 7.84 7.01 -14.01
CA GLY A 64 6.56 7.29 -14.69
C GLY A 64 6.05 6.06 -15.44
N ASP A 65 5.45 5.10 -14.74
CA ASP A 65 4.67 4.03 -15.36
C ASP A 65 3.22 4.47 -15.52
N ASN A 66 2.99 5.29 -16.55
CA ASN A 66 1.66 5.62 -17.04
C ASN A 66 1.06 4.38 -17.74
N LYS A 67 0.61 3.39 -16.97
CA LYS A 67 0.01 2.14 -17.46
C LYS A 67 -1.22 1.76 -16.61
N HIS A 68 -2.19 2.66 -16.48
CA HIS A 68 -3.55 2.23 -16.13
C HIS A 68 -4.59 3.08 -16.83
N GLY A 69 -4.82 2.76 -18.10
CA GLY A 69 -6.13 3.01 -18.73
C GLY A 69 -7.21 2.16 -18.04
N PRO A 70 -8.49 2.55 -18.14
CA PRO A 70 -9.58 1.97 -17.38
C PRO A 70 -9.75 0.49 -17.74
N ALA A 71 -9.51 -0.38 -16.77
CA ALA A 71 -9.81 -1.81 -16.88
C ALA A 71 -10.90 -2.17 -15.88
N GLY A 72 -12.13 -2.21 -16.37
CA GLY A 72 -13.31 -2.66 -15.62
C GLY A 72 -14.57 -2.01 -16.14
N SER A 73 -15.21 -2.72 -17.08
CA SER A 73 -16.54 -2.61 -17.69
C SER A 73 -17.59 -1.67 -17.09
#